data_AF-A0A954UYN5-F1
#
_entry.id   AF-A0A954UYN5-F1
#
_cell.length_a   1.000
_cell.length_b   1.000
_cell.length_c   1.000
_cell.angle_alpha   90.00
_cell.angle_beta   90.00
_cell.angle_gamma   90.00
#
_symmetry.space_group_name_H-M   'P 1'
#
loop_
_entity.id
_entity.type
_entity.pdbx_description
1 polymer ?
#
loop_
_entity_poly.entity_id
_entity_poly.type
_entity_poly.pdbx_seq_one_letter_code
_entity_poly.pdbx_strand_id
1 'polypeptide(L)'
;MAGQTDTFLSWLACVVLVAGTPLTGAEPRPVTPETVDTVVVRPAAWAEALRPWKAYREAQGHRIAELDSAADSRTIRAAIAQVAASQTEPIRYVLLAGDVSTDAAINIPTCYYDSTAMSQFGGDATIASDNPYADLDGDNVPELAIGRIPADSAEQLRQVLARVMAFEQHRDFSSWRRDVHVVAGVGGFGAIADSVIEMTTRRFLADRIPGWSELSMTQASVDSH
;
A
#
# COMPACT_ATOMS: atom_id res chain seq x y z
N MET A 1 30.73 50.17 -51.72
CA MET A 1 32.20 50.06 -51.62
C MET A 1 32.53 50.22 -50.14
N ALA A 2 32.74 49.10 -49.45
CA ALA A 2 34.06 48.60 -49.02
C ALA A 2 34.63 49.45 -47.85
N GLY A 3 34.88 48.91 -46.65
CA GLY A 3 34.90 47.51 -46.25
C GLY A 3 34.98 47.24 -44.75
N GLN A 4 34.86 45.93 -44.47
CA GLN A 4 35.54 45.10 -43.47
C GLN A 4 36.90 45.65 -42.98
N THR A 5 37.45 45.35 -41.81
CA THR A 5 37.25 44.33 -40.74
C THR A 5 38.19 44.75 -39.60
N ASP A 6 37.86 44.46 -38.33
CA ASP A 6 38.78 43.68 -37.50
C ASP A 6 38.14 43.18 -36.20
N THR A 7 38.32 41.87 -36.02
CA THR A 7 38.00 40.99 -34.89
C THR A 7 38.98 41.17 -33.72
N PHE A 8 38.54 41.02 -32.47
CA PHE A 8 38.91 39.89 -31.57
C PHE A 8 38.56 40.12 -30.08
N LEU A 9 37.94 39.08 -29.49
CA LEU A 9 37.96 38.61 -28.08
C LEU A 9 37.57 39.56 -26.92
N SER A 10 36.52 39.19 -26.17
CA SER A 10 36.68 38.61 -24.82
C SER A 10 35.35 38.45 -24.05
N TRP A 11 35.02 37.19 -23.77
CA TRP A 11 34.44 36.60 -22.54
C TRP A 11 33.15 37.10 -21.86
N LEU A 12 32.28 36.10 -21.66
CA LEU A 12 31.08 35.99 -20.82
C LEU A 12 31.22 36.55 -19.39
N ALA A 13 30.15 37.22 -18.94
CA ALA A 13 29.68 37.15 -17.55
C ALA A 13 28.13 37.29 -17.51
N CYS A 14 27.43 36.16 -17.57
CA CYS A 14 26.02 36.07 -17.19
C CYS A 14 25.93 36.02 -15.66
N VAL A 15 25.47 37.10 -15.05
CA VAL A 15 25.04 37.10 -13.64
C VAL A 15 23.58 36.63 -13.61
N VAL A 16 23.36 35.38 -13.17
CA VAL A 16 22.02 34.88 -12.84
C VAL A 16 21.72 35.29 -11.39
N LEU A 17 20.85 36.29 -11.24
CA LEU A 17 20.19 36.59 -9.97
C LEU A 17 19.09 35.53 -9.75
N VAL A 18 19.32 34.63 -8.80
CA VAL A 18 18.27 33.72 -8.30
C VAL A 18 17.38 34.53 -7.37
N ALA A 19 16.27 35.05 -7.92
CA ALA A 19 15.17 35.57 -7.11
C ALA A 19 14.38 34.37 -6.57
N GLY A 20 14.33 34.25 -5.24
CA GLY A 20 13.56 33.21 -4.55
C GLY A 20 12.08 33.32 -4.89
N THR A 21 11.54 32.27 -5.51
CA THR A 21 10.11 32.09 -5.69
C THR A 21 9.46 31.81 -4.33
N PRO A 22 8.39 32.52 -3.94
CA PRO A 22 7.57 32.09 -2.83
C PRO A 22 6.94 30.74 -3.17
N LEU A 23 6.76 29.87 -2.18
CA LEU A 23 6.02 28.62 -2.30
C LEU A 23 4.58 28.93 -2.70
N THR A 24 4.32 28.89 -4.00
CA THR A 24 3.01 29.08 -4.61
C THR A 24 2.07 28.00 -4.06
N GLY A 25 0.90 28.43 -3.57
CA GLY A 25 -0.19 27.53 -3.22
C GLY A 25 -0.47 26.58 -4.39
N ALA A 26 -0.76 25.32 -4.05
CA ALA A 26 -1.10 24.29 -5.00
C ALA A 26 -2.11 24.83 -6.03
N GLU A 27 -1.71 24.89 -7.30
CA GLU A 27 -2.66 25.24 -8.36
C GLU A 27 -3.81 24.23 -8.35
N PRO A 28 -5.07 24.67 -8.46
CA PRO A 28 -6.20 23.76 -8.54
C PRO A 28 -6.07 22.93 -9.82
N ARG A 29 -5.68 21.66 -9.65
CA ARG A 29 -5.63 20.67 -10.73
C ARG A 29 -7.04 20.57 -11.34
N PRO A 30 -7.19 20.60 -12.67
CA PRO A 30 -8.48 20.49 -13.32
C PRO A 30 -9.20 19.23 -12.81
N VAL A 31 -10.41 19.43 -12.30
CA VAL A 31 -11.26 18.35 -11.79
C VAL A 31 -11.75 17.57 -13.01
N THR A 32 -11.03 16.51 -13.36
CA THR A 32 -11.49 15.50 -14.32
C THR A 32 -12.80 14.89 -13.81
N PRO A 33 -13.73 14.47 -14.70
CA PRO A 33 -14.96 13.80 -14.29
C PRO A 33 -14.63 12.68 -13.32
N GLU A 34 -15.34 12.66 -12.20
CA GLU A 34 -14.96 11.98 -10.96
C GLU A 34 -15.09 10.45 -11.08
N THR A 35 -14.11 9.80 -11.70
CA THR A 35 -14.04 8.35 -11.80
C THR A 35 -13.69 7.75 -10.45
N VAL A 36 -14.35 6.64 -10.12
CA VAL A 36 -14.01 5.82 -8.95
C VAL A 36 -12.61 5.27 -9.15
N ASP A 37 -11.77 5.33 -8.11
CA ASP A 37 -10.44 4.70 -8.10
C ASP A 37 -10.30 3.62 -7.03
N THR A 38 -11.19 3.61 -6.05
CA THR A 38 -11.15 2.69 -4.90
C THR A 38 -12.51 2.02 -4.73
N VAL A 39 -12.52 0.71 -4.56
CA VAL A 39 -13.70 -0.05 -4.13
C VAL A 39 -13.52 -0.49 -2.69
N VAL A 40 -14.53 -0.26 -1.86
CA VAL A 40 -14.58 -0.76 -0.49
C VAL A 40 -15.68 -1.80 -0.36
N VAL A 41 -15.35 -2.99 0.10
CA VAL A 41 -16.32 -4.03 0.45
C VAL A 41 -16.49 -4.03 1.97
N ARG A 42 -17.72 -3.83 2.44
CA ARG A 42 -18.01 -3.71 3.88
C ARG A 42 -19.48 -4.02 4.21
N PRO A 43 -19.79 -4.54 5.41
CA PRO A 43 -21.17 -4.73 5.85
C PRO A 43 -21.99 -3.44 5.79
N ALA A 44 -23.20 -3.50 5.22
CA ALA A 44 -24.09 -2.33 5.07
C ALA A 44 -24.18 -1.42 6.31
N ALA A 45 -24.26 -2.00 7.50
CA ALA A 45 -24.39 -1.29 8.77
C ALA A 45 -23.16 -0.41 9.13
N TRP A 46 -22.02 -0.59 8.45
CA TRP A 46 -20.75 0.07 8.81
C TRP A 46 -20.47 1.36 8.04
N ALA A 47 -21.40 1.80 7.19
CA ALA A 47 -21.25 3.03 6.40
C ALA A 47 -20.84 4.25 7.26
N GLU A 48 -21.44 4.42 8.45
CA GLU A 48 -21.10 5.52 9.37
C GLU A 48 -19.68 5.43 9.94
N ALA A 49 -19.14 4.23 10.16
CA ALA A 49 -17.78 4.06 10.66
C ALA A 49 -16.72 4.48 9.62
N LEU A 50 -17.03 4.28 8.33
CA LEU A 50 -16.17 4.67 7.21
C LEU A 50 -16.27 6.15 6.86
N ARG A 51 -17.36 6.83 7.20
CA ARG A 51 -17.64 8.21 6.78
C ARG A 51 -16.48 9.18 6.99
N PRO A 52 -15.79 9.23 8.15
CA PRO A 52 -14.67 10.14 8.35
C PRO A 52 -13.48 9.84 7.43
N TRP A 53 -13.16 8.57 7.24
CA TRP A 53 -12.06 8.13 6.38
C TRP A 53 -12.36 8.38 4.90
N LYS A 54 -13.61 8.13 4.46
CA LYS A 54 -14.05 8.45 3.10
C LYS A 54 -13.89 9.94 2.81
N ALA A 55 -14.40 10.81 3.69
CA ALA A 55 -14.26 12.25 3.53
C ALA A 55 -12.79 12.68 3.47
N TYR A 56 -11.94 12.08 4.29
CA TYR A 56 -10.49 12.32 4.28
C TYR A 56 -9.83 11.90 2.95
N ARG A 57 -10.20 10.74 2.39
CA ARG A 57 -9.72 10.29 1.07
C ARG A 57 -10.26 11.12 -0.09
N GLU A 58 -11.54 11.50 -0.04
CA GLU A 58 -12.17 12.36 -1.03
C GLU A 58 -11.52 13.75 -1.08
N ALA A 59 -11.13 14.29 0.07
CA ALA A 59 -10.34 15.52 0.17
C ALA A 59 -8.93 15.40 -0.44
N GLN A 60 -8.38 14.19 -0.52
CA GLN A 60 -7.13 13.88 -1.22
C GLN A 60 -7.33 13.63 -2.73
N GLY A 61 -8.57 13.72 -3.22
CA GLY A 61 -8.92 13.53 -4.62
C GLY A 61 -9.26 12.08 -5.00
N HIS A 62 -9.45 11.19 -4.02
CA HIS A 62 -9.92 9.84 -4.30
C HIS A 62 -11.44 9.80 -4.48
N ARG A 63 -11.92 8.80 -5.21
CA ARG A 63 -13.35 8.47 -5.29
C ARG A 63 -13.58 7.01 -4.95
N ILE A 64 -14.55 6.79 -4.06
CA ILE A 64 -14.76 5.50 -3.41
C ILE A 64 -16.15 4.97 -3.76
N ALA A 65 -16.21 3.81 -4.40
CA ALA A 65 -17.42 3.00 -4.49
C ALA A 65 -17.50 2.06 -3.28
N GLU A 66 -18.70 1.87 -2.74
CA GLU A 66 -18.95 0.94 -1.64
C GLU A 66 -19.81 -0.23 -2.14
N LEU A 67 -19.38 -1.44 -1.81
CA LEU A 67 -20.10 -2.69 -2.05
C LEU A 67 -20.45 -3.33 -0.71
N ASP A 68 -21.63 -3.95 -0.66
CA ASP A 68 -22.05 -4.72 0.53
C ASP A 68 -21.34 -6.07 0.59
N SER A 69 -21.03 -6.53 1.80
CA SER A 69 -20.39 -7.82 2.05
C SER A 69 -21.36 -8.99 2.18
N ALA A 70 -22.67 -8.73 2.17
CA ALA A 70 -23.72 -9.74 2.39
C ALA A 70 -23.88 -10.78 1.24
N ALA A 71 -22.84 -11.01 0.44
CA ALA A 71 -22.82 -11.92 -0.68
C ALA A 71 -21.62 -12.87 -0.62
N ASP A 72 -21.65 -13.93 -1.43
CA ASP A 72 -20.51 -14.84 -1.54
C ASP A 72 -19.32 -14.20 -2.28
N SER A 73 -18.15 -14.86 -2.20
CA SER A 73 -16.92 -14.35 -2.79
C SER A 73 -17.03 -14.15 -4.30
N ARG A 74 -17.78 -15.01 -5.02
CA ARG A 74 -17.96 -14.90 -6.47
C ARG A 74 -18.77 -13.67 -6.83
N THR A 75 -19.86 -13.41 -6.10
CA THR A 75 -20.70 -12.24 -6.32
C THR A 75 -19.94 -10.95 -6.01
N ILE A 76 -19.17 -10.91 -4.91
CA ILE A 76 -18.34 -9.75 -4.57
C ILE A 76 -17.30 -9.48 -5.69
N ARG A 77 -16.59 -10.52 -6.17
CA ARG A 77 -15.63 -10.40 -7.28
C ARG A 77 -16.29 -9.86 -8.55
N ALA A 78 -17.43 -10.42 -8.93
CA ALA A 78 -18.18 -9.95 -10.10
C ALA A 78 -18.61 -8.48 -9.96
N ALA A 79 -19.01 -8.06 -8.76
CA ALA A 79 -19.37 -6.67 -8.49
C ALA A 79 -18.16 -5.73 -8.59
N ILE A 80 -16.98 -6.13 -8.07
CA ILE A 80 -15.74 -5.37 -8.22
C ILE A 80 -15.38 -5.22 -9.71
N ALA A 81 -15.39 -6.32 -10.47
CA ALA A 81 -15.12 -6.30 -11.91
C ALA A 81 -16.13 -5.44 -12.69
N GLN A 82 -17.40 -5.45 -12.29
CA GLN A 82 -18.43 -4.59 -12.87
C GLN A 82 -18.16 -3.11 -12.60
N VAL A 83 -17.75 -2.75 -11.38
CA VAL A 83 -17.33 -1.38 -11.07
C VAL A 83 -16.15 -1.00 -11.96
N ALA A 84 -15.10 -1.83 -12.03
CA ALA A 84 -13.93 -1.59 -12.87
C ALA A 84 -14.30 -1.34 -14.34
N ALA A 85 -15.12 -2.22 -14.93
CA ALA A 85 -15.55 -2.14 -16.32
C ALA A 85 -16.43 -0.93 -16.63
N SER A 86 -17.09 -0.36 -15.62
CA SER A 86 -17.93 0.84 -15.77
C SER A 86 -17.15 2.15 -15.75
N GLN A 87 -15.88 2.13 -15.31
CA GLN A 87 -15.07 3.34 -15.23
C GLN A 87 -14.35 3.60 -16.56
N THR A 88 -14.22 4.87 -16.92
CA THR A 88 -13.40 5.30 -18.06
C THR A 88 -11.90 5.25 -17.75
N GLU A 89 -11.54 5.40 -16.46
CA GLU A 89 -10.18 5.28 -15.95
C GLU A 89 -10.06 4.02 -15.09
N PRO A 90 -8.90 3.33 -15.07
CA PRO A 90 -8.73 2.13 -14.26
C PRO A 90 -8.91 2.41 -12.76
N ILE A 91 -9.69 1.57 -12.08
CA ILE A 91 -9.65 1.49 -10.62
C ILE A 91 -8.28 0.97 -10.17
N ARG A 92 -7.87 1.33 -8.95
CA ARG A 92 -6.53 1.03 -8.42
C ARG A 92 -6.54 0.19 -7.15
N TYR A 93 -7.59 0.33 -6.34
CA TYR A 93 -7.58 -0.17 -4.97
C TYR A 93 -8.85 -0.95 -4.63
N VAL A 94 -8.68 -2.04 -3.88
CA VAL A 94 -9.76 -2.75 -3.20
C VAL A 94 -9.44 -2.79 -1.70
N LEU A 95 -10.39 -2.34 -0.88
CA LEU A 95 -10.31 -2.44 0.57
C LEU A 95 -11.44 -3.33 1.10
N LEU A 96 -11.09 -4.41 1.76
CA LEU A 96 -12.03 -5.24 2.51
C LEU A 96 -12.07 -4.75 3.95
N ALA A 97 -13.22 -4.27 4.42
CA ALA A 97 -13.40 -3.80 5.79
C ALA A 97 -14.38 -4.70 6.53
N GLY A 98 -13.84 -5.71 7.19
CA GLY A 98 -14.56 -6.82 7.81
C GLY A 98 -13.69 -8.06 7.92
N ASP A 99 -14.17 -9.06 8.67
CA ASP A 99 -13.42 -10.27 8.97
C ASP A 99 -13.96 -11.50 8.21
N VAL A 100 -13.22 -12.61 8.23
CA VAL A 100 -13.71 -13.92 7.80
C VAL A 100 -14.39 -14.57 9.00
N SER A 101 -15.72 -14.66 8.97
CA SER A 101 -16.49 -15.09 10.14
C SER A 101 -17.72 -15.91 9.75
N THR A 102 -18.23 -16.69 10.70
CA THR A 102 -19.56 -17.32 10.58
C THR A 102 -20.69 -16.33 10.83
N ASP A 103 -20.41 -15.18 11.45
CA ASP A 103 -21.37 -14.10 11.61
C ASP A 103 -21.49 -13.28 10.32
N ALA A 104 -22.62 -13.44 9.63
CA ALA A 104 -22.94 -12.72 8.40
C ALA A 104 -22.93 -11.18 8.55
N ALA A 105 -23.08 -10.64 9.76
CA ALA A 105 -23.04 -9.20 10.00
C ALA A 105 -21.64 -8.59 9.83
N ILE A 106 -20.59 -9.40 9.90
CA ILE A 106 -19.18 -8.94 9.79
C ILE A 106 -18.40 -9.70 8.71
N ASN A 107 -18.96 -10.80 8.20
CA ASN A 107 -18.28 -11.69 7.27
C ASN A 107 -18.04 -11.04 5.90
N ILE A 108 -16.78 -11.06 5.48
CA ILE A 108 -16.33 -10.94 4.10
C ILE A 108 -15.51 -12.21 3.84
N PRO A 109 -16.02 -13.16 3.03
CA PRO A 109 -15.33 -14.44 2.81
C PRO A 109 -13.91 -14.22 2.26
N THR A 110 -13.03 -15.18 2.49
CA THR A 110 -11.73 -15.27 1.81
C THR A 110 -11.78 -16.37 0.75
N CYS A 111 -10.88 -16.33 -0.21
CA CYS A 111 -10.64 -17.43 -1.13
C CYS A 111 -9.51 -18.33 -0.60
N TYR A 112 -9.39 -19.52 -1.18
CA TYR A 112 -8.40 -20.53 -0.79
C TYR A 112 -7.70 -21.10 -2.02
N TYR A 113 -6.38 -21.28 -1.91
CA TYR A 113 -5.54 -21.97 -2.89
C TYR A 113 -4.94 -23.23 -2.27
N ASP A 114 -4.69 -24.24 -3.08
CA ASP A 114 -4.00 -25.44 -2.62
C ASP A 114 -2.55 -25.11 -2.22
N SER A 115 -2.17 -25.58 -1.03
CA SER A 115 -0.83 -25.41 -0.49
C SER A 115 0.07 -26.54 -0.97
N THR A 116 0.90 -26.30 -1.98
CA THR A 116 1.89 -27.31 -2.42
C THR A 116 3.12 -27.36 -1.51
N ALA A 117 3.48 -26.23 -0.88
CA ALA A 117 4.66 -26.11 -0.05
C ALA A 117 4.44 -26.57 1.40
N MET A 118 3.32 -26.20 2.05
CA MET A 118 3.13 -26.53 3.48
C MET A 118 2.62 -27.96 3.68
N SER A 119 1.86 -28.51 2.71
CA SER A 119 1.38 -29.89 2.77
C SER A 119 2.52 -30.91 2.90
N GLN A 120 3.68 -30.63 2.33
CA GLN A 120 4.86 -31.51 2.41
C GLN A 120 5.46 -31.61 3.82
N PHE A 121 5.15 -30.64 4.69
CA PHE A 121 5.62 -30.58 6.08
C PHE A 121 4.49 -30.82 7.09
N GLY A 122 3.34 -31.35 6.64
CA GLY A 122 2.18 -31.60 7.49
C GLY A 122 1.41 -30.33 7.91
N GLY A 123 1.62 -29.21 7.23
CA GLY A 123 0.84 -27.99 7.40
C GLY A 123 -0.49 -28.01 6.65
N ASP A 124 -1.21 -26.88 6.70
CA ASP A 124 -2.54 -26.77 6.10
C ASP A 124 -2.52 -27.04 4.58
N ALA A 125 -3.51 -27.79 4.12
CA ALA A 125 -3.66 -28.17 2.72
C ALA A 125 -4.06 -27.00 1.81
N THR A 126 -4.54 -25.91 2.39
CA THR A 126 -4.94 -24.70 1.65
C THR A 126 -4.42 -23.43 2.33
N ILE A 127 -4.22 -22.38 1.54
CA ILE A 127 -3.80 -21.06 2.00
C ILE A 127 -4.90 -20.07 1.67
N ALA A 128 -5.35 -19.33 2.70
CA ALA A 128 -6.30 -18.25 2.52
C ALA A 128 -5.67 -17.08 1.77
N SER A 129 -6.41 -16.48 0.84
CA SER A 129 -5.96 -15.32 0.08
C SER A 129 -7.14 -14.43 -0.35
N ASP A 130 -6.93 -13.13 -0.23
CA ASP A 130 -7.83 -12.12 -0.78
C ASP A 130 -7.49 -11.73 -2.23
N ASN A 131 -6.34 -12.15 -2.77
CA ASN A 131 -5.90 -11.82 -4.13
C ASN A 131 -6.97 -11.98 -5.21
N PRO A 132 -7.85 -13.01 -5.19
CA PRO A 132 -8.92 -13.15 -6.17
C PRO A 132 -9.89 -11.98 -6.25
N TYR A 133 -10.01 -11.15 -5.22
CA TYR A 133 -10.84 -9.93 -5.25
C TYR A 133 -10.21 -8.80 -6.08
N ALA A 134 -8.92 -8.88 -6.34
CA ALA A 134 -8.16 -7.90 -7.12
C ALA A 134 -7.71 -8.43 -8.49
N ASP A 135 -7.97 -9.70 -8.78
CA ASP A 135 -7.79 -10.34 -10.09
C ASP A 135 -9.06 -10.14 -10.93
N LEU A 136 -8.95 -9.27 -11.93
CA LEU A 136 -10.05 -8.83 -12.79
C LEU A 136 -10.20 -9.67 -14.06
N ASP A 137 -9.12 -10.28 -14.56
CA ASP A 137 -9.12 -11.04 -15.81
C ASP A 137 -9.09 -12.57 -15.62
N GLY A 138 -8.86 -13.03 -14.39
CA GLY A 138 -8.90 -14.43 -13.98
C GLY A 138 -7.59 -15.18 -14.20
N ASP A 139 -6.46 -14.50 -14.42
CA ASP A 139 -5.17 -15.14 -14.64
C ASP A 139 -4.43 -15.53 -13.33
N ASN A 140 -5.02 -15.21 -12.16
CA ASN A 140 -4.46 -15.35 -10.81
C ASN A 140 -3.36 -14.35 -10.44
N VAL A 141 -3.23 -13.26 -11.18
CA VAL A 141 -2.41 -12.10 -10.83
C VAL A 141 -3.35 -10.96 -10.42
N PRO A 142 -3.09 -10.27 -9.30
CA PRO A 142 -3.89 -9.09 -8.95
C PRO A 142 -3.54 -7.88 -9.81
N GLU A 143 -4.52 -7.30 -10.51
CA GLU A 143 -4.40 -5.99 -11.18
C GLU A 143 -4.52 -4.83 -10.19
N LEU A 144 -5.20 -5.08 -9.06
CA LEU A 144 -5.52 -4.06 -8.06
C LEU A 144 -4.69 -4.25 -6.80
N ALA A 145 -4.31 -3.14 -6.17
CA ALA A 145 -3.75 -3.19 -4.83
C ALA A 145 -4.88 -3.52 -3.84
N ILE A 146 -4.74 -4.64 -3.13
CA ILE A 146 -5.72 -5.12 -2.17
C ILE A 146 -5.20 -5.09 -0.74
N GLY A 147 -6.08 -4.72 0.19
CA GLY A 147 -5.84 -4.86 1.61
C GLY A 147 -7.13 -5.18 2.37
N ARG A 148 -6.97 -5.85 3.50
CA ARG A 148 -8.04 -6.10 4.47
C ARG A 148 -7.76 -5.36 5.76
N ILE A 149 -8.77 -4.67 6.29
CA ILE A 149 -8.81 -4.24 7.69
C ILE A 149 -9.73 -5.23 8.42
N PRO A 150 -9.17 -6.24 9.11
CA PRO A 150 -9.98 -7.15 9.91
C PRO A 150 -10.54 -6.39 11.11
N ALA A 151 -11.84 -6.56 11.34
CA ALA A 151 -12.56 -5.96 12.45
C ALA A 151 -13.80 -6.79 12.76
N ASP A 152 -14.11 -6.92 14.05
CA ASP A 152 -15.31 -7.62 14.55
C ASP A 152 -16.46 -6.64 14.83
N SER A 153 -16.23 -5.34 14.65
CA SER A 153 -17.25 -4.31 14.86
C SER A 153 -16.96 -3.02 14.09
N ALA A 154 -18.01 -2.25 13.84
CA ALA A 154 -17.92 -0.91 13.27
C ALA A 154 -17.01 0.02 14.10
N GLU A 155 -17.03 -0.13 15.43
CA GLU A 155 -16.21 0.66 16.34
C GLU A 155 -14.71 0.32 16.22
N GLN A 156 -14.37 -0.96 16.13
CA GLN A 156 -12.98 -1.40 15.91
C GLN A 156 -12.46 -0.92 14.55
N LEU A 157 -13.27 -1.03 13.50
CA LEU A 157 -12.94 -0.48 12.18
C LEU A 157 -12.64 1.03 12.27
N ARG A 158 -13.52 1.79 12.93
CA ARG A 158 -13.36 3.23 13.14
C ARG A 158 -12.04 3.56 13.83
N GLN A 159 -11.64 2.79 14.83
CA GLN A 159 -10.38 2.97 15.55
C GLN A 159 -9.15 2.69 14.67
N VAL A 160 -9.18 1.64 13.84
CA VAL A 160 -8.10 1.36 12.88
C VAL A 160 -7.99 2.49 11.86
N LEU A 161 -9.09 2.92 11.26
CA LEU A 161 -9.11 4.01 10.28
C LEU A 161 -8.65 5.35 10.89
N ALA A 162 -9.02 5.63 12.14
CA ALA A 162 -8.54 6.80 12.87
C ALA A 162 -7.01 6.78 13.05
N ARG A 163 -6.41 5.61 13.35
CA ARG A 163 -4.95 5.47 13.44
C ARG A 163 -4.27 5.70 12.09
N VAL A 164 -4.83 5.18 11.00
CA VAL A 164 -4.32 5.42 9.64
C VAL A 164 -4.34 6.92 9.31
N MET A 165 -5.48 7.59 9.52
CA MET A 165 -5.60 9.03 9.28
C MET A 165 -4.64 9.84 10.16
N ALA A 166 -4.48 9.47 11.44
CA ALA A 166 -3.57 10.14 12.35
C ALA A 166 -2.11 9.98 11.90
N PHE A 167 -1.72 8.77 11.49
CA PHE A 167 -0.39 8.47 10.98
C PHE A 167 -0.03 9.29 9.73
N GLU A 168 -0.96 9.39 8.78
CA GLU A 168 -0.75 10.14 7.53
C GLU A 168 -0.73 11.66 7.73
N GLN A 169 -1.53 12.17 8.67
CA GLN A 169 -1.52 13.59 9.02
C GLN A 169 -0.34 13.97 9.91
N HIS A 170 0.34 12.99 10.51
CA HIS A 170 1.43 13.24 11.45
C HIS A 170 2.58 14.00 10.80
N ARG A 171 2.83 15.21 11.30
CA ARG A 171 3.91 16.10 10.88
C ARG A 171 5.19 15.94 11.67
N ASP A 172 5.18 15.12 12.73
CA ASP A 172 6.41 14.77 13.42
C ASP A 172 7.16 13.69 12.63
N PHE A 173 8.36 14.06 12.16
CA PHE A 173 9.32 13.19 11.47
C PHE A 173 10.54 12.91 12.36
N SER A 174 10.33 12.87 13.68
CA SER A 174 11.33 12.49 14.69
C SER A 174 11.81 11.05 14.53
N SER A 175 12.69 10.61 15.45
CA SER A 175 13.50 9.39 15.33
C SER A 175 12.69 8.12 15.04
N TRP A 176 11.46 8.00 15.55
CA TRP A 176 10.64 6.80 15.35
C TRP A 176 10.38 6.44 13.87
N ARG A 177 10.39 7.40 12.94
CA ARG A 177 10.25 7.12 11.48
C ARG A 177 11.55 6.59 10.85
N ARG A 178 12.66 6.71 11.57
CA ARG A 178 14.00 6.29 11.16
C ARG A 178 14.37 4.95 11.79
N ASP A 179 13.73 4.58 12.89
CA ASP A 179 13.97 3.33 13.60
C ASP A 179 13.39 2.15 12.81
N VAL A 180 14.28 1.31 12.28
CA VAL A 180 13.94 0.08 11.56
C VAL A 180 14.37 -1.11 12.41
N HIS A 181 13.39 -1.90 12.85
CA HIS A 181 13.63 -3.14 13.58
C HIS A 181 13.55 -4.34 12.63
N VAL A 182 14.66 -5.06 12.47
CA VAL A 182 14.72 -6.29 11.69
C VAL A 182 14.76 -7.48 12.64
N VAL A 183 13.79 -8.39 12.52
CA VAL A 183 13.77 -9.63 13.28
C VAL A 183 14.10 -10.79 12.35
N ALA A 184 15.16 -11.52 12.64
CA ALA A 184 15.57 -12.69 11.87
C ALA A 184 15.26 -13.96 12.67
N GLY A 185 14.40 -14.82 12.11
CA GLY A 185 14.19 -16.17 12.64
C GLY A 185 15.33 -17.10 12.21
N VAL A 186 15.79 -17.97 13.10
CA VAL A 186 16.85 -18.93 12.77
C VAL A 186 16.25 -20.09 11.99
N GLY A 187 16.60 -20.19 10.71
CA GLY A 187 16.04 -21.20 9.80
C GLY A 187 16.56 -22.63 10.03
N GLY A 188 17.71 -22.77 10.70
CA GLY A 188 18.31 -24.07 10.98
C GLY A 188 18.75 -24.83 9.72
N PHE A 189 19.04 -24.13 8.62
CA PHE A 189 19.36 -24.73 7.32
C PHE A 189 20.82 -25.23 7.23
N GLY A 190 21.61 -25.01 8.28
CA GLY A 190 23.01 -25.42 8.38
C GLY A 190 23.96 -24.24 8.14
N ALA A 191 25.13 -24.29 8.77
CA ALA A 191 26.04 -23.14 8.92
C ALA A 191 26.38 -22.39 7.62
N ILE A 192 26.49 -23.10 6.49
CA ILE A 192 26.85 -22.49 5.19
C ILE A 192 25.65 -21.76 4.59
N ALA A 193 24.46 -22.36 4.58
CA ALA A 193 23.26 -21.74 4.03
C ALA A 193 22.84 -20.52 4.87
N ASP A 194 22.89 -20.67 6.20
CA ASP A 194 22.57 -19.59 7.14
C ASP A 194 23.55 -18.41 6.96
N SER A 195 24.86 -18.68 6.79
CA SER A 195 25.87 -17.62 6.54
C SER A 195 25.65 -16.86 5.22
N VAL A 196 25.23 -17.55 4.15
CA VAL A 196 24.97 -16.91 2.85
C VAL A 196 23.68 -16.07 2.91
N ILE A 197 22.63 -16.57 3.57
CA ILE A 197 21.37 -15.83 3.80
C ILE A 197 21.65 -14.59 4.66
N GLU A 198 22.41 -14.75 5.75
CA GLU A 198 22.78 -13.66 6.62
C GLU A 198 23.63 -12.60 5.88
N MET A 199 24.64 -13.02 5.12
CA MET A 199 25.47 -12.10 4.34
C MET A 199 24.66 -11.33 3.29
N THR A 200 23.76 -12.01 2.58
CA THR A 200 22.89 -11.39 1.57
C THR A 200 21.91 -10.41 2.23
N THR A 201 21.35 -10.78 3.38
CA THR A 201 20.45 -9.92 4.15
C THR A 201 21.19 -8.69 4.67
N ARG A 202 22.37 -8.85 5.28
CA ARG A 202 23.20 -7.73 5.75
C ARG A 202 23.58 -6.79 4.60
N ARG A 203 23.95 -7.32 3.45
CA ARG A 203 24.27 -6.51 2.27
C ARG A 203 23.04 -5.77 1.73
N PHE A 204 21.89 -6.43 1.66
CA PHE A 204 20.64 -5.78 1.28
C PHE A 204 20.28 -4.64 2.24
N LEU A 205 20.37 -4.89 3.55
CA LEU A 205 20.11 -3.89 4.58
C LEU A 205 21.07 -2.70 4.45
N ALA A 206 22.37 -2.94 4.22
CA ALA A 206 23.35 -1.88 4.05
C ALA A 206 23.18 -1.08 2.74
N ASP A 207 22.85 -1.75 1.63
CA ASP A 207 22.79 -1.12 0.30
C ASP A 207 21.43 -0.45 0.02
N ARG A 208 20.34 -0.89 0.67
CA ARG A 208 18.98 -0.43 0.38
C ARG A 208 18.33 0.39 1.48
N ILE A 209 18.77 0.27 2.73
CA ILE A 209 18.25 1.13 3.79
C ILE A 209 18.96 2.48 3.68
N PRO A 210 18.20 3.58 3.55
CA PRO A 210 18.80 4.89 3.51
C PRO A 210 19.67 5.13 4.75
N GLY A 211 20.86 5.70 4.58
CA GLY A 211 21.81 5.92 5.69
C GLY A 211 21.32 6.86 6.81
N TRP A 212 20.09 7.40 6.70
CA TRP A 212 19.42 8.17 7.75
C TRP A 212 18.55 7.31 8.68
N SER A 213 18.37 6.02 8.40
CA SER A 213 17.63 5.09 9.25
C SER A 213 18.52 4.51 10.36
N GLU A 214 17.97 4.37 11.56
CA GLU A 214 18.59 3.67 12.68
C GLU A 214 18.13 2.21 12.65
N LEU A 215 19.03 1.31 12.23
CA LEU A 215 18.73 -0.11 12.08
C LEU A 215 19.11 -0.87 13.35
N SER A 216 18.17 -1.64 13.89
CA SER A 216 18.46 -2.65 14.92
C SER A 216 18.03 -4.03 14.44
N MET A 217 18.84 -5.05 14.76
CA MET A 217 18.56 -6.44 14.37
C MET A 217 18.41 -7.32 15.61
N THR A 218 17.28 -8.00 15.75
CA THR A 218 17.00 -8.97 16.81
C THR A 218 16.97 -10.37 16.22
N GLN A 219 17.77 -11.28 16.77
CA GLN A 219 17.73 -12.70 16.38
C GLN A 219 16.70 -13.42 17.25
N ALA A 220 15.73 -14.07 16.62
CA ALA A 220 14.74 -14.89 17.30
C ALA A 220 15.25 -16.36 17.32
N SER A 221 16.30 -16.63 18.09
CA SER A 221 16.75 -18.00 18.42
C SER A 221 16.24 -18.42 19.78
N VAL A 222 15.91 -19.71 19.92
CA VAL A 222 15.62 -20.36 21.21
C VAL A 222 16.82 -20.32 22.17
N ASP A 223 18.03 -20.14 21.62
CA ASP A 223 19.30 -20.05 22.35
C ASP A 223 19.86 -18.61 22.42
N SER A 224 19.07 -17.58 22.11
CA SER A 224 19.52 -16.19 22.24
C SER A 224 19.53 -15.80 23.72
N HIS A 225 20.72 -15.66 24.32
CA HIS A 225 20.91 -14.96 25.59
C HIS A 225 21.10 -13.46 25.39
#